data_AF-A0A937APX9-F1
#
_entry.id   AF-A0A937APX9-F1
#
_cell.length_a   1.000
_cell.length_b   1.000
_cell.length_c   1.000
_cell.angle_alpha   90.00
_cell.angle_beta   90.00
_cell.angle_gamma   90.00
#
_symmetry.space_group_name_H-M   'P 1'
#
loop_
_entity.id
_entity.type
_entity.pdbx_description
1 polymer ?
#
loop_
_entity_poly.entity_id
_entity_poly.type
_entity_poly.pdbx_seq_one_letter_code
_entity_poly.pdbx_strand_id
1 'polypeptide(L)' 'MSAPRPKPSRFKVRAHRDRLRKQGLRPIQIWVPDTGAPAFRSEAIRQSAAVAASSGAAEDQAFIDALTEADGTAEA' A
#
# COMPACT_ATOMS: atom_id res chain seq x y z
N MET A 1 4.02 32.90 -25.26
CA MET A 1 2.93 31.91 -25.16
C MET A 1 2.89 31.40 -23.73
N SER A 2 1.79 31.57 -23.01
CA SER A 2 1.68 31.15 -21.60
C SER A 2 1.41 29.64 -21.51
N ALA A 3 2.14 28.93 -20.65
CA ALA A 3 1.94 27.49 -20.43
C ALA A 3 0.54 27.20 -19.86
N PRO A 4 -0.04 26.00 -20.13
CA PRO A 4 -1.37 25.65 -19.64
C PRO A 4 -1.36 25.51 -18.11
N ARG A 5 -2.40 26.02 -17.45
CA ARG A 5 -2.55 25.87 -16.01
C ARG A 5 -2.70 24.39 -15.62
N PRO A 6 -2.00 23.91 -14.57
CA PRO A 6 -2.15 22.53 -14.11
C PRO A 6 -3.60 22.22 -13.73
N LYS A 7 -4.11 21.05 -14.13
CA LYS A 7 -5.45 20.58 -13.73
C LYS A 7 -5.56 20.62 -12.19
N PRO A 8 -6.67 21.12 -11.63
CA PRO A 8 -6.86 21.19 -10.18
C PRO A 8 -6.73 19.81 -9.53
N SER A 9 -6.12 19.75 -8.34
CA SER A 9 -5.85 18.51 -7.58
C SER A 9 -7.07 17.60 -7.47
N ARG A 10 -8.26 18.19 -7.29
CA ARG A 10 -9.56 17.50 -7.21
C ARG A 10 -9.86 16.62 -8.43
N PHE A 11 -9.50 17.09 -9.63
CA PHE A 11 -9.70 16.31 -10.86
C PHE A 11 -8.75 15.11 -10.93
N LYS A 12 -7.49 15.28 -10.52
CA LYS A 12 -6.51 14.20 -10.47
C LYS A 12 -6.91 13.12 -9.47
N VAL A 13 -7.32 13.52 -8.26
CA VAL A 13 -7.79 12.60 -7.21
C VAL A 13 -9.04 11.85 -7.66
N ARG A 14 -9.98 12.52 -8.32
CA ARG A 14 -11.18 11.88 -8.88
C ARG A 14 -10.84 10.84 -9.93
N ALA A 15 -10.04 11.21 -10.94
CA ALA A 15 -9.63 10.30 -12.01
C ALA A 15 -8.88 9.06 -11.47
N HIS A 16 -8.01 9.26 -10.48
CA HIS A 16 -7.30 8.16 -9.81
C HIS A 16 -8.27 7.20 -9.10
N ARG A 17 -9.22 7.72 -8.31
CA ARG A 17 -10.23 6.90 -7.63
C ARG A 17 -11.14 6.16 -8.61
N ASP A 18 -11.51 6.79 -9.73
CA ASP A 18 -12.36 6.15 -10.75
C ASP A 18 -11.63 4.99 -11.43
N ARG A 19 -10.31 5.09 -11.64
CA ARG A 19 -9.49 3.96 -12.13
C ARG A 19 -9.47 2.80 -11.13
N LEU A 20 -9.24 3.08 -9.85
CA LEU A 20 -9.24 2.04 -8.80
C LEU A 20 -10.60 1.35 -8.67
N ARG A 21 -11.71 2.11 -8.78
CA ARG A 21 -13.06 1.54 -8.78
C ARG A 21 -13.32 0.58 -9.94
N LYS A 22 -12.80 0.90 -11.14
CA LYS A 22 -12.90 0.00 -12.30
C LYS A 22 -12.11 -1.29 -12.12
N GLN A 23 -11.07 -1.28 -11.30
CA GLN A 23 -10.32 -2.48 -10.88
C GLN A 23 -11.01 -3.25 -9.74
N GLY A 24 -12.22 -2.86 -9.34
CA GLY A 24 -12.96 -3.50 -8.25
C GLY A 24 -12.58 -3.04 -6.84
N LEU A 25 -11.65 -2.08 -6.71
CA LEU A 25 -11.20 -1.60 -5.40
C LEU A 25 -12.15 -0.55 -4.82
N ARG A 26 -12.44 -0.66 -3.52
CA ARG A 26 -13.24 0.33 -2.77
C ARG A 26 -12.34 1.12 -1.81
N PRO A 27 -12.31 2.46 -1.90
CA PRO A 27 -11.52 3.26 -0.97
C PRO A 27 -12.12 3.20 0.43
N ILE A 28 -11.28 2.90 1.43
CA ILE A 28 -11.59 3.05 2.85
C ILE A 28 -10.76 4.20 3.42
N GLN A 29 -11.35 4.97 4.34
CA GLN A 29 -10.64 5.99 5.09
C GLN A 29 -10.57 5.53 6.54
N ILE A 30 -9.35 5.32 7.02
CA ILE A 30 -9.06 4.95 8.39
C ILE A 30 -8.09 5.97 8.97
N TRP A 31 -8.24 6.24 10.26
CA TRP A 31 -7.27 7.04 11.00
C TRP A 31 -6.20 6.09 11.53
N VAL A 32 -4.95 6.36 11.19
CA VAL A 32 -3.78 5.60 11.64
C VAL A 32 -2.93 6.47 12.56
N PRO A 33 -2.11 5.87 13.44
CA PRO A 33 -1.11 6.61 14.21
C PRO A 33 -0.20 7.45 13.28
N ASP A 34 0.29 8.59 13.79
CA ASP A 34 1.23 9.43 13.04
C ASP A 34 2.52 8.65 12.73
N THR A 35 2.69 8.31 11.46
CA THR A 35 3.83 7.52 10.99
C THR A 35 5.14 8.29 10.96
N GLY A 36 5.09 9.63 11.07
CA GLY A 36 6.25 10.50 11.17
C GLY A 36 6.77 10.66 12.61
N ALA A 37 5.97 10.29 13.62
CA ALA A 37 6.37 10.40 15.01
C ALA A 37 7.52 9.41 15.34
N PRO A 38 8.58 9.83 16.06
CA PRO A 38 9.68 8.93 16.42
C PRO A 38 9.23 7.66 17.16
N ALA A 39 8.20 7.78 18.02
CA ALA A 39 7.63 6.66 18.74
C ALA A 39 7.00 5.60 17.82
N PHE A 40 6.40 6.03 16.69
CA PHE A 40 5.85 5.10 15.70
C PHE A 40 6.95 4.24 15.09
N ARG A 41 8.12 4.81 14.80
CA ARG A 41 9.26 4.04 14.27
C ARG A 41 9.71 2.97 15.26
N SER A 42 9.84 3.33 16.54
CA SER A 42 10.22 2.37 17.59
C SER A 42 9.19 1.25 17.72
N GLU A 43 7.90 1.58 17.70
CA GLU A 43 6.83 0.59 17.80
C GLU A 43 6.73 -0.29 16.55
N ALA A 44 6.89 0.28 15.36
CA ALA A 44 6.92 -0.47 14.11
C ALA A 44 8.05 -1.51 14.12
N ILE A 45 9.26 -1.12 14.53
CA ILE A 45 10.39 -2.04 14.67
C ILE A 45 10.05 -3.16 15.67
N ARG A 46 9.54 -2.80 16.85
CA ARG A 46 9.18 -3.76 17.90
C ARG A 46 8.14 -4.77 17.42
N GLN A 47 7.08 -4.30 16.78
CA GLN A 47 5.99 -5.14 16.29
C GLN A 47 6.43 -6.00 15.10
N SER A 48 7.18 -5.46 14.15
CA SER A 48 7.73 -6.25 13.04
C SER A 48 8.61 -7.39 13.54
N ALA A 49 9.47 -7.14 14.53
CA ALA A 49 10.28 -8.19 15.15
C ALA A 49 9.42 -9.27 15.84
N ALA A 50 8.33 -8.87 16.52
CA ALA A 50 7.41 -9.80 17.17
C ALA A 50 6.67 -10.69 16.17
N VAL A 51 6.24 -10.13 15.03
CA VAL A 51 5.60 -10.90 13.95
C VAL A 51 6.59 -11.88 13.32
N ALA A 52 7.82 -11.44 13.05
CA ALA A 52 8.87 -12.29 12.49
C ALA A 52 9.28 -13.45 13.42
N ALA A 53 9.16 -13.26 14.73
CA ALA A 53 9.41 -14.30 15.73
C ALA A 53 8.18 -15.17 16.05
N SER A 54 7.03 -14.90 15.42
CA SER A 54 5.79 -15.64 15.68
C SER A 54 5.83 -17.04 15.08
N SER A 55 5.01 -17.95 15.60
CA SER A 55 4.89 -19.31 15.10
C SER A 55 4.40 -19.38 13.64
N GLY A 56 3.66 -18.36 13.19
CA GLY A 56 3.12 -18.27 11.84
C GLY A 56 4.07 -17.67 10.81
N ALA A 57 5.23 -17.14 11.23
CA ALA A 57 6.10 -16.35 10.36
C ALA A 57 6.52 -17.09 9.08
N ALA A 58 6.77 -18.40 9.16
CA ALA A 58 7.14 -19.21 7.99
C ALA A 58 5.97 -19.40 7.01
N GLU A 59 4.75 -19.57 7.52
CA GLU A 59 3.55 -19.70 6.69
C GLU A 59 3.19 -18.36 6.04
N ASP A 60 3.24 -17.26 6.81
CA ASP A 60 3.04 -15.90 6.31
C ASP A 60 4.03 -15.58 5.19
N GLN A 61 5.30 -15.92 5.37
CA GLN A 61 6.34 -15.72 4.35
C GLN A 61 6.09 -16.58 3.10
N ALA A 62 5.78 -17.87 3.27
CA ALA A 62 5.47 -18.75 2.15
C ALA A 62 4.25 -18.29 1.35
N PHE A 63 3.24 -17.71 2.01
CA PHE A 63 2.08 -17.12 1.35
C PHE A 63 2.45 -15.89 0.51
N ILE A 64 3.26 -14.97 1.05
CA ILE A 64 3.74 -13.78 0.35
C ILE A 64 4.58 -14.17 -0.88
N ASP A 65 5.48 -15.14 -0.72
CA ASP A 65 6.36 -15.62 -1.79
C ASP A 65 5.54 -16.21 -2.94
N ALA A 66 4.55 -17.05 -2.64
CA ALA A 66 3.67 -17.65 -3.64
C ALA A 66 2.87 -16.62 -4.46
N LEU A 67 2.43 -15.52 -3.84
CA LEU A 67 1.75 -14.42 -4.55
C LEU A 67 2.70 -13.65 -5.48
N THR A 68 3.94 -13.44 -5.03
CA THR A 68 4.95 -12.71 -5.82
C THR A 68 5.39 -13.49 -7.05
N GLU A 69 5.48 -14.82 -6.93
CA GLU A 69 5.77 -15.71 -8.07
C GLU A 69 4.63 -15.74 -9.09
N ALA A 70 3.37 -15.69 -8.64
CA ALA A 70 2.20 -15.71 -9.51
C ALA A 70 2.03 -14.44 -10.37
N ASP A 71 2.46 -13.28 -9.87
CA ASP A 71 2.40 -11.99 -10.59
C ASP A 71 3.57 -11.80 -11.60
N GLY A 72 4.56 -12.70 -11.60
CA GLY A 72 5.75 -12.64 -12.48
C GLY A 72 5.62 -13.34 -13.84
N THR A 73 4.55 -14.12 -14.08
CA THR A 73 4.34 -14.84 -15.34
C THR A 73 3.14 -14.29 -16.12
N ALA A 74 3.26 -13.06 -16.60
CA ALA A 74 2.32 -12.49 -17.56
C ALA A 74 2.97 -11.44 -18.49
N GLU A 75 4.16 -11.74 -19.03
CA GLU A 75 4.59 -11.15 -20.31
C GLU A 75 5.25 -12.24 -21.16
N ALA A 76 4.56 -12.64 -22.23
CA ALA A 76 5.04 -13.39 -23.38
C ALA A 76 4.62 -12.62 -24.64
#